data_AF-A0A2R6MPX3-F1
#
_entry.id   AF-A0A2R6MPX3-F1
#
_cell.length_a   1.000
_cell.length_b   1.000
_cell.length_c   1.000
_cell.angle_alpha   90.00
_cell.angle_beta   90.00
_cell.angle_gamma   90.00
#
_symmetry.space_group_name_H-M   'P 1'
#
loop_
_entity.id
_entity.type
_entity.pdbx_description
1 polymer ?
#
loop_
_entity_poly.entity_id
_entity_poly.type
_entity_poly.pdbx_seq_one_letter_code
_entity_poly.pdbx_strand_id
1 'polypeptide(L)'
;MLGIDHREGIAHGDGKGDLSESSLHVAMTDAGARYFEQDLVADTQSAATTVRRYHEVEAGRLDAAALDADGRVVAILKAERSNNDTHRAAPPDFDKMAGQDPDRALWVVKNRA
;
A
#
# COMPACT_ATOMS: atom_id res chain seq x y z
N MET A 1 12.98 -8.23 -25.97
CA MET A 1 12.10 -8.19 -24.78
C MET A 1 10.86 -7.42 -25.20
N LEU A 2 9.71 -8.09 -25.35
CA LEU A 2 8.46 -7.45 -25.75
C LEU A 2 7.97 -6.59 -24.56
N GLY A 3 7.81 -5.29 -24.78
CA GLY A 3 7.26 -4.36 -23.81
C GLY A 3 5.80 -4.71 -23.56
N ILE A 4 5.52 -5.29 -22.40
CA ILE A 4 4.17 -5.42 -21.88
C ILE A 4 3.98 -4.21 -20.97
N ASP A 5 3.19 -3.25 -21.41
CA ASP A 5 2.67 -2.20 -20.53
C ASP A 5 1.86 -2.89 -19.43
N HIS A 6 2.20 -2.60 -18.17
CA HIS A 6 1.46 -3.08 -17.02
C HIS A 6 0.06 -2.48 -17.06
N ARG A 7 -0.96 -3.33 -17.24
CA ARG A 7 -2.36 -2.99 -16.98
C ARG A 7 -2.65 -3.38 -15.54
N GLU A 8 -3.06 -2.42 -14.74
CA GLU A 8 -3.72 -2.73 -13.47
C GLU A 8 -4.97 -3.59 -13.73
N GLY A 9 -5.14 -4.67 -12.96
CA GLY A 9 -6.48 -5.17 -12.62
C GLY A 9 -7.13 -6.23 -13.51
N ILE A 10 -6.40 -7.27 -13.95
CA ILE A 10 -7.02 -8.35 -14.76
C ILE A 10 -7.55 -9.52 -13.89
N ALA A 11 -7.17 -9.63 -12.60
CA ALA A 11 -7.75 -10.63 -11.68
C ALA A 11 -7.66 -10.17 -10.22
N HIS A 12 -8.80 -9.80 -9.62
CA HIS A 12 -8.89 -9.41 -8.20
C HIS A 12 -9.56 -10.50 -7.35
N GLY A 13 -9.11 -10.63 -6.11
CA GLY A 13 -9.93 -11.11 -4.99
C GLY A 13 -9.66 -10.20 -3.80
N ASP A 14 -10.70 -9.80 -3.06
CA ASP A 14 -10.58 -8.89 -1.91
C ASP A 14 -9.44 -9.31 -0.97
N GLY A 15 -8.48 -8.40 -0.74
CA GLY A 15 -7.33 -8.64 0.13
C GLY A 15 -6.21 -9.52 -0.47
N LYS A 16 -6.23 -9.80 -1.77
CA LYS A 16 -5.13 -10.48 -2.48
C LYS A 16 -4.53 -9.61 -3.58
N GLY A 17 -3.19 -9.68 -3.68
CA GLY A 17 -2.41 -9.00 -4.71
C GLY A 17 -2.70 -9.52 -6.12
N ASP A 18 -2.17 -8.82 -7.13
CA ASP A 18 -2.32 -9.21 -8.54
C ASP A 18 -1.50 -10.50 -8.81
N LEU A 19 -1.99 -11.38 -9.71
CA LEU A 19 -1.25 -12.58 -10.14
C LEU A 19 0.11 -12.26 -10.76
N SER A 20 0.27 -11.06 -11.33
CA SER A 20 1.51 -10.56 -11.90
C SER A 20 2.44 -9.89 -10.88
N GLU A 21 2.04 -9.81 -9.61
CA GLU A 21 2.79 -9.10 -8.58
C GLU A 21 4.04 -9.87 -8.13
N SER A 22 5.14 -9.14 -7.93
CA SER A 22 6.37 -9.73 -7.41
C SER A 22 6.16 -10.24 -5.98
N SER A 23 6.66 -11.44 -5.69
CA SER A 23 6.70 -11.99 -4.32
C SER A 23 7.34 -11.04 -3.31
N LEU A 24 8.28 -10.20 -3.76
CA LEU A 24 8.90 -9.21 -2.91
C LEU A 24 7.98 -8.03 -2.57
N HIS A 25 7.19 -7.54 -3.54
CA HIS A 25 6.18 -6.52 -3.25
C HIS A 25 5.17 -7.06 -2.24
N VAL A 26 4.67 -8.29 -2.45
CA VAL A 26 3.77 -8.95 -1.50
C VAL A 26 4.38 -9.04 -0.11
N ALA A 27 5.66 -9.40 0.00
CA ALA A 27 6.35 -9.49 1.29
C ALA A 27 6.51 -8.12 1.97
N MET A 28 6.83 -7.06 1.23
CA MET A 28 6.93 -5.69 1.76
C MET A 28 5.58 -5.17 2.23
N THR A 29 4.52 -5.41 1.45
CA THR A 29 3.13 -5.09 1.81
C THR A 29 2.69 -5.80 3.07
N ASP A 30 3.01 -7.10 3.20
CA ASP A 30 2.68 -7.89 4.39
C ASP A 30 3.45 -7.41 5.63
N ALA A 31 4.75 -7.13 5.50
CA ALA A 31 5.57 -6.61 6.58
C ALA A 31 5.05 -5.26 7.08
N GLY A 32 4.71 -4.37 6.15
CA GLY A 32 4.11 -3.07 6.45
C GLY A 32 2.76 -3.18 7.16
N ALA A 33 1.89 -4.08 6.72
CA ALA A 33 0.60 -4.32 7.38
C ALA A 33 0.77 -4.83 8.81
N ARG A 34 1.70 -5.77 9.04
CA ARG A 34 2.01 -6.25 10.40
C ARG A 34 2.56 -5.15 11.30
N TYR A 35 3.38 -4.26 10.76
CA TYR A 35 3.85 -3.09 11.49
C TYR A 35 2.67 -2.20 11.93
N PHE A 36 1.73 -1.89 11.06
CA PHE A 36 0.53 -1.13 11.44
C PHE A 36 -0.33 -1.85 12.49
N GLU A 37 -0.50 -3.17 12.40
CA GLU A 37 -1.23 -3.93 13.43
C GLU A 37 -0.55 -3.80 14.81
N GLN A 38 0.79 -3.87 14.83
CA GLN A 38 1.57 -3.83 16.07
C GLN A 38 1.72 -2.42 16.66
N ASP A 39 1.87 -1.40 15.82
CA ASP A 39 2.21 -0.04 16.25
C ASP A 39 1.00 0.87 16.34
N LEU A 40 -0.04 0.62 15.52
CA LEU A 40 -1.21 1.49 15.44
C LEU A 40 -2.45 0.81 16.02
N VAL A 41 -2.76 -0.43 15.65
CA VAL A 41 -4.00 -1.09 16.15
C VAL A 41 -3.84 -1.55 17.60
N ALA A 42 -2.65 -2.03 17.99
CA ALA A 42 -2.39 -2.44 19.37
C ALA A 42 -2.22 -1.25 20.35
N ASP A 43 -2.01 -0.03 19.84
CA ASP A 43 -1.91 1.17 20.67
C ASP A 43 -3.30 1.77 20.95
N THR A 44 -3.71 1.79 22.23
CA THR A 44 -4.99 2.37 22.66
C THR A 44 -5.10 3.89 22.49
N GLN A 45 -3.99 4.58 22.23
CA GLN A 45 -3.99 6.02 21.95
C GLN A 45 -4.11 6.32 20.44
N SER A 46 -3.99 5.31 19.59
CA SER A 46 -4.14 5.44 18.14
C SER A 46 -5.62 5.32 17.74
N ALA A 47 -6.00 6.03 16.69
CA ALA A 47 -7.35 5.96 16.11
C ALA A 47 -7.57 4.69 15.25
N ALA A 48 -6.50 3.98 14.88
CA ALA A 48 -6.59 2.81 14.01
C ALA A 48 -7.27 1.63 14.72
N THR A 49 -8.22 1.00 14.04
CA THR A 49 -8.96 -0.17 14.55
C THR A 49 -8.70 -1.44 13.74
N THR A 50 -8.25 -1.31 12.50
CA THR A 50 -7.97 -2.45 11.61
C THR A 50 -6.95 -2.09 10.54
N VAL A 51 -6.21 -3.08 10.04
CA VAL A 51 -5.36 -2.93 8.86
C VAL A 51 -5.89 -3.75 7.70
N ARG A 52 -5.90 -3.14 6.51
CA ARG A 52 -6.27 -3.78 5.25
C ARG A 52 -5.14 -3.68 4.25
N ARG A 53 -4.74 -4.82 3.70
CA ARG A 53 -3.88 -4.88 2.50
C ARG A 53 -4.75 -4.71 1.25
N TYR A 54 -4.20 -4.11 0.21
CA TYR A 54 -4.88 -3.91 -1.07
C TYR A 54 -6.21 -3.16 -0.90
N HIS A 55 -6.19 -2.09 -0.10
CA HIS A 55 -7.39 -1.30 0.21
C HIS A 55 -7.75 -0.39 -0.97
N GLU A 56 -8.99 -0.46 -1.43
CA GLU A 56 -9.50 0.35 -2.53
C GLU A 56 -9.91 1.75 -2.06
N VAL A 57 -9.53 2.77 -2.83
CA VAL A 57 -9.94 4.17 -2.70
C VAL A 57 -10.34 4.70 -4.09
N GLU A 58 -10.94 5.89 -4.17
CA GLU A 58 -11.39 6.45 -5.47
C GLU A 58 -10.24 6.59 -6.48
N ALA A 59 -9.04 6.93 -6.01
CA ALA A 59 -7.83 7.06 -6.81
C ALA A 59 -7.14 5.72 -7.14
N GLY A 60 -7.79 4.59 -6.88
CA GLY A 60 -7.27 3.24 -7.10
C GLY A 60 -6.89 2.55 -5.80
N ARG A 61 -5.83 1.74 -5.81
CA ARG A 61 -5.52 0.86 -4.68
C ARG A 61 -4.31 1.30 -3.85
N LEU A 62 -4.44 1.16 -2.54
CA LEU A 62 -3.36 1.28 -1.55
C LEU A 62 -2.79 -0.09 -1.22
N ASP A 63 -1.48 -0.19 -0.97
CA ASP A 63 -0.84 -1.49 -0.77
C ASP A 63 -1.19 -2.02 0.63
N ALA A 64 -1.14 -1.14 1.65
CA ALA A 64 -1.86 -1.35 2.90
C ALA A 64 -2.35 -0.02 3.49
N ALA A 65 -3.41 -0.08 4.27
CA ALA A 65 -3.99 1.05 4.99
C ALA A 65 -4.41 0.62 6.39
N ALA A 66 -4.13 1.45 7.39
CA ALA A 66 -4.77 1.37 8.69
C ALA A 66 -6.01 2.28 8.69
N LEU A 67 -7.13 1.76 9.18
CA LEU A 67 -8.43 2.45 9.15
C LEU A 67 -8.93 2.72 10.57
N ASP A 68 -9.58 3.87 10.76
CA ASP A 68 -10.32 4.17 11.99
C ASP A 68 -11.66 3.42 12.06
N ALA A 69 -12.44 3.67 13.12
CA ALA A 69 -13.74 3.05 13.34
C ALA A 69 -14.80 3.42 12.27
N ASP A 70 -14.62 4.55 11.58
CA ASP A 70 -15.50 5.01 10.51
C ASP A 70 -15.03 4.53 9.12
N GLY A 71 -13.91 3.81 9.06
CA GLY A 71 -13.30 3.32 7.84
C GLY A 71 -12.46 4.38 7.11
N ARG A 72 -12.14 5.52 7.74
CA ARG A 72 -11.21 6.50 7.16
C ARG A 72 -9.77 6.01 7.29
N VAL A 73 -8.98 6.35 6.30
CA VAL A 73 -7.57 5.98 6.25
C VAL A 73 -6.75 6.88 7.19
N VAL A 74 -6.19 6.32 8.25
CA VAL A 74 -5.35 7.05 9.22
C VAL A 74 -3.86 6.80 9.03
N ALA A 75 -3.49 5.68 8.40
CA ALA A 75 -2.11 5.45 7.96
C ALA A 75 -2.05 4.69 6.64
N ILE A 76 -1.04 4.97 5.82
CA ILE A 76 -0.87 4.34 4.50
C ILE A 76 0.53 3.78 4.33
N LEU A 77 0.60 2.59 3.74
CA LEU A 77 1.83 1.98 3.27
C LEU A 77 1.85 1.93 1.73
N LYS A 78 2.99 2.36 1.16
CA LYS A 78 3.39 2.02 -0.21
C LYS A 78 4.65 1.17 -0.23
N ALA A 79 4.60 0.07 -0.97
CA ALA A 79 5.71 -0.85 -1.18
C ALA A 79 6.26 -0.66 -2.60
N GLU A 80 7.41 -0.01 -2.70
CA GLU A 80 8.03 0.36 -3.98
C GLU A 80 8.24 -0.86 -4.87
N ARG A 81 7.72 -0.77 -6.10
CA ARG A 81 7.90 -1.82 -7.09
C ARG A 81 9.29 -1.72 -7.71
N SER A 82 9.84 -2.88 -8.10
CA SER A 82 11.19 -2.95 -8.66
C SER A 82 11.30 -2.60 -10.13
N ASN A 83 10.19 -2.27 -10.79
CA ASN A 83 10.18 -1.90 -12.20
C ASN A 83 10.78 -0.51 -12.45
N ASN A 84 11.25 0.18 -11.40
CA ASN A 84 12.21 1.28 -11.48
C ASN A 84 11.67 2.50 -12.24
N ASP A 85 10.36 2.75 -12.18
CA ASP A 85 9.74 3.95 -12.72
C ASP A 85 9.53 5.02 -11.62
N THR A 86 10.55 5.24 -10.81
CA THR A 86 10.50 6.11 -9.62
C THR A 86 10.18 7.57 -9.97
N HIS A 87 10.39 8.00 -11.21
CA HIS A 87 10.07 9.35 -11.65
C HIS A 87 8.64 9.51 -12.19
N ARG A 88 7.95 8.44 -12.59
CA ARG A 88 6.60 8.51 -13.17
C ARG A 88 5.54 7.86 -12.28
N ALA A 89 5.86 6.77 -11.60
CA ALA A 89 4.91 6.05 -10.76
C ALA A 89 4.86 6.65 -9.34
N ALA A 90 5.99 7.14 -8.82
CA ALA A 90 6.04 7.68 -7.47
C ALA A 90 5.21 8.96 -7.27
N PRO A 91 5.20 9.96 -8.18
CA PRO A 91 4.36 11.15 -7.97
C PRO A 91 2.85 10.85 -7.93
N PRO A 92 2.27 10.07 -8.86
CA PRO A 92 0.86 9.67 -8.75
C PRO A 92 0.54 8.83 -7.51
N ASP A 93 1.43 7.92 -7.10
CA ASP A 93 1.23 7.15 -5.87
C ASP A 93 1.31 8.05 -4.63
N PHE A 94 2.23 9.03 -4.61
CA PHE A 94 2.32 10.04 -3.56
C PHE A 94 1.03 10.87 -3.49
N ASP A 95 0.55 11.39 -4.62
CA ASP A 95 -0.68 12.20 -4.68
C ASP A 95 -1.90 11.38 -4.21
N LYS A 96 -1.97 10.10 -4.59
CA LYS A 96 -3.01 9.17 -4.12
C LYS A 96 -2.97 9.00 -2.60
N MET A 97 -1.78 8.83 -2.00
CA MET A 97 -1.63 8.73 -0.55
C MET A 97 -2.01 10.04 0.14
N ALA A 98 -1.48 11.16 -0.35
CA ALA A 98 -1.71 12.49 0.22
C ALA A 98 -3.19 12.89 0.16
N GLY A 99 -3.90 12.51 -0.91
CA GLY A 99 -5.32 12.76 -1.07
C GLY A 99 -6.22 12.06 -0.03
N GLN A 100 -5.70 11.09 0.74
CA GLN A 100 -6.44 10.48 1.84
C GLN A 100 -6.24 11.20 3.18
N ASP A 101 -5.34 12.18 3.24
CA ASP A 101 -4.97 12.94 4.44
C ASP A 101 -4.64 12.06 5.67
N PRO A 102 -3.70 11.09 5.56
CA PRO A 102 -3.39 10.21 6.67
C PRO A 102 -2.48 10.89 7.71
N ASP A 103 -2.61 10.51 8.98
CA ASP A 103 -1.71 10.95 10.05
C ASP A 103 -0.28 10.42 9.87
N ARG A 104 -0.13 9.29 9.17
CA ARG A 104 1.14 8.59 8.94
C ARG A 104 1.22 8.01 7.53
N ALA A 105 2.37 8.13 6.90
CA ALA A 105 2.67 7.52 5.61
C ALA A 105 4.01 6.79 5.67
N LEU A 106 4.05 5.55 5.19
CA LEU A 106 5.24 4.71 5.13
C LEU A 106 5.50 4.30 3.68
N TRP A 107 6.72 4.58 3.20
CA TRP A 107 7.19 4.13 1.89
C TRP A 107 8.32 3.11 2.08
N VAL A 108 8.05 1.84 1.74
CA VAL A 108 9.01 0.75 1.86
C VAL A 108 9.74 0.58 0.55
N VAL A 109 11.06 0.76 0.58
CA VAL A 109 11.94 0.55 -0.57
C VAL A 109 12.83 -0.66 -0.35
N LYS A 110 13.18 -1.34 -1.44
CA LYS A 110 14.32 -2.27 -1.41
C LYS A 110 15.60 -1.52 -1.15
N ASN A 111 16.46 -2.07 -0.29
CA ASN A 111 17.85 -1.65 -0.24
C ASN A 111 18.59 -2.07 -1.53
N ARG A 112 19.57 -1.27 -1.95
CA ARG A 112 20.51 -1.55 -3.04
C ARG A 112 21.64 -2.43 -2.50
N ALA A 113 21.35 -3.71 -2.22
CA ALA A 113 22.37 -4.72 -1.92
C ALA A 113 22.64 -5.57 -3.16
#